data_AF-C8Z7W3-F1
#
_entry.id   AF-C8Z7W3-F1
#
_cell.length_a   1.000
_cell.length_b   1.000
_cell.length_c   1.000
_cell.angle_alpha   90.00
_cell.angle_beta   90.00
_cell.angle_gamma   90.00
#
_symmetry.space_group_name_H-M   'P 1'
#
loop_
_entity.id
_entity.type
_entity.pdbx_description
1 polymer ?
#
loop_
_entity_poly.entity_id
_entity_poly.type
_entity_poly.pdbx_seq_one_letter_code
_entity_poly.pdbx_strand_id
1 'polypeptide(L)'
;MRRSVYLDNTIEFLRGRVYLGAYDYTPEDTDELVFFTVEDAIFYNSFHLDFGPMNIGHLYRFAVIFHEILNDPENANKAVVFYSSASTRQRANAACMLCCYMILVQAWTPHQVLQPLAQVDPPFMPFRDAGYSNADFEITIQDVVYGVWRAKEKGLIDLHSFNLESYEKYEHVEFGDFNVLTPDFIAFASPQEDHPKGYLATKSSHLNQPFKSVLNFFANNNVQLVVRLNSHLYNKKHFEDIGIQHLDLIFEDGTCPDLSIVKNFVGAAETIIKRGGKIAVHCKAGLGRTGCLIGAHLIYTYGFTANECIGFLRFIRPGMVVGPQQHWLYLHQNDFREWKYTTRISLKPSEAIGGLYPLISLEEYRLQKKKLKDDKRVAQNNIEGELRDLTMTPPSNGHGALSARNSSQPSTANNGSNSFKSSAVPQTSPGQPRKGQNGSNTIEDINNNRNPTSHANRKVVIESNNSDDESMQDTNGTSNHYPKVSRKKNDISSASSSRMEDNEPSATNINNAADDTILRQLLPKNRRVTSGRRTTSAAGGIRKISGSIKK
;
A
#
# COMPACT_ATOMS: atom_id res chain seq x y z
N MET A 1 26.78 -21.84 29.78
CA MET A 1 26.55 -22.26 28.38
C MET A 1 25.19 -22.92 28.31
N ARG A 2 24.21 -22.33 27.60
CA ARG A 2 22.91 -23.00 27.37
C ARG A 2 23.14 -24.15 26.37
N ARG A 3 22.68 -25.36 26.71
CA ARG A 3 22.85 -26.58 25.90
C ARG A 3 22.08 -26.42 24.58
N SER A 4 22.64 -26.97 23.50
CA SER A 4 21.95 -27.08 22.21
C SER A 4 20.93 -28.20 22.35
N VAL A 5 19.66 -27.95 22.06
CA VAL A 5 18.64 -29.00 22.03
C VAL A 5 18.51 -29.46 20.57
N TYR A 6 18.74 -30.74 20.29
CA TYR A 6 18.62 -31.28 18.93
C TYR A 6 17.19 -31.78 18.73
N LEU A 7 16.38 -30.96 18.05
CA LEU A 7 15.05 -31.33 17.57
C LEU A 7 15.08 -31.39 16.05
N ASP A 8 14.52 -32.45 15.48
CA ASP A 8 14.36 -32.58 14.04
C ASP A 8 13.40 -31.52 13.49
N ASN A 9 13.60 -31.07 12.26
CA ASN A 9 12.80 -30.02 11.60
C ASN A 9 12.62 -28.72 12.43
N THR A 10 13.67 -28.30 13.15
CA THR A 10 13.70 -27.02 13.88
C THR A 10 14.78 -26.08 13.40
N ILE A 11 14.42 -24.80 13.34
CA ILE A 11 15.30 -23.70 12.97
C ILE A 11 15.58 -22.88 14.23
N GLU A 12 16.86 -22.69 14.54
CA GLU A 12 17.30 -21.87 15.68
C GLU A 12 17.28 -20.38 15.31
N PHE A 13 16.45 -19.58 16.00
CA PHE A 13 16.48 -18.12 15.91
C PHE A 13 17.34 -17.52 17.03
N LEU A 14 17.14 -17.98 18.27
CA LEU A 14 17.92 -17.60 19.43
C LEU A 14 18.29 -18.85 20.23
N ARG A 15 19.59 -19.14 20.28
CA ARG A 15 20.13 -20.32 20.95
C ARG A 15 19.62 -20.47 22.37
N GLY A 16 18.96 -21.59 22.63
CA GLY A 16 18.38 -21.94 23.94
C GLY A 16 17.26 -21.02 24.41
N ARG A 17 16.57 -20.33 23.48
CA ARG A 17 15.43 -19.44 23.79
C ARG A 17 14.30 -19.50 22.78
N VAL A 18 14.58 -19.35 21.47
CA VAL A 18 13.55 -19.27 20.44
C VAL A 18 13.91 -20.16 19.26
N TYR A 19 12.98 -21.07 18.93
CA TYR A 19 13.06 -21.99 17.81
C TYR A 19 11.79 -21.92 16.97
N LEU A 20 11.92 -22.22 15.69
CA LEU A 20 10.83 -22.37 14.73
C LEU A 20 10.75 -23.84 14.27
N GLY A 21 9.67 -24.54 14.58
CA GLY A 21 9.45 -25.95 14.21
C GLY A 21 8.42 -26.14 13.09
N ALA A 22 8.44 -27.30 12.45
CA ALA A 22 7.37 -27.74 11.55
C ALA A 22 7.06 -29.22 11.79
N TYR A 23 5.85 -29.53 12.26
CA TYR A 23 5.45 -30.86 12.70
C TYR A 23 4.02 -31.20 12.26
N ASP A 24 3.80 -32.45 11.83
CA ASP A 24 2.46 -32.99 11.51
C ASP A 24 1.81 -33.70 12.70
N TYR A 25 2.35 -33.49 13.89
CA TYR A 25 1.85 -34.02 15.16
C TYR A 25 1.94 -32.93 16.23
N THR A 26 1.22 -33.10 17.34
CA THR A 26 1.33 -32.21 18.50
C THR A 26 2.52 -32.65 19.36
N PRO A 27 3.63 -31.90 19.40
CA PRO A 27 4.76 -32.22 20.28
C PRO A 27 4.36 -32.05 21.75
N GLU A 28 4.95 -32.86 22.63
CA GLU A 28 4.75 -32.76 24.09
C GLU A 28 5.79 -31.85 24.73
N ASP A 29 5.35 -31.04 25.69
CA ASP A 29 6.24 -30.19 26.48
C ASP A 29 7.18 -31.01 27.37
N THR A 30 8.38 -30.50 27.58
CA THR A 30 9.39 -31.12 28.44
C THR A 30 9.89 -30.14 29.50
N ASP A 31 10.82 -30.59 30.35
CA ASP A 31 11.46 -29.72 31.35
C ASP A 31 12.34 -28.63 30.72
N GLU A 32 12.81 -28.83 29.48
CA GLU A 32 13.70 -27.90 28.76
C GLU A 32 13.01 -27.15 27.60
N LEU A 33 11.85 -27.63 27.13
CA LEU A 33 11.16 -27.11 25.95
C LEU A 33 9.67 -26.90 26.21
N VAL A 34 9.13 -25.83 25.63
CA VAL A 34 7.69 -25.58 25.56
C VAL A 34 7.30 -25.30 24.11
N PHE A 35 6.25 -25.96 23.63
CA PHE A 35 5.79 -25.87 22.25
C PHE A 35 4.48 -25.11 22.18
N PHE A 36 4.33 -24.27 21.16
CA PHE A 36 3.04 -23.64 20.86
C PHE A 36 2.87 -23.38 19.37
N THR A 37 1.61 -23.41 18.92
CA THR A 37 1.19 -23.04 17.58
C THR A 37 0.01 -22.07 17.68
N VAL A 38 -0.18 -21.27 16.63
CA VAL A 38 -1.32 -20.36 16.51
C VAL A 38 -2.19 -20.65 15.27
N GLU A 39 -1.93 -21.74 14.55
CA GLU A 39 -2.68 -22.11 13.33
C GLU A 39 -4.20 -22.20 13.57
N ASP A 40 -4.61 -22.72 14.74
CA ASP A 40 -6.03 -22.90 15.09
C ASP A 40 -6.72 -21.61 15.58
N ALA A 41 -5.95 -20.56 15.89
CA ALA A 41 -6.46 -19.32 16.51
C ALA A 41 -6.31 -18.10 15.60
N ILE A 42 -5.27 -18.06 14.77
CA ILE A 42 -4.93 -16.93 13.90
C ILE A 42 -4.85 -17.45 12.47
N PHE A 43 -5.91 -17.24 11.70
CA PHE A 43 -6.04 -17.74 10.34
C PHE A 43 -6.03 -16.60 9.31
N TYR A 44 -5.42 -16.86 8.16
CA TYR A 44 -5.48 -15.98 7.01
C TYR A 44 -6.80 -16.19 6.26
N ASN A 45 -7.55 -15.10 6.00
CA ASN A 45 -8.77 -15.16 5.22
C ASN A 45 -8.46 -14.97 3.72
N SER A 46 -8.42 -16.08 2.97
CA SER A 46 -8.11 -16.09 1.54
C SER A 46 -9.23 -15.48 0.70
N PHE A 47 -8.88 -14.59 -0.23
CA PHE A 47 -9.81 -14.13 -1.27
C PHE A 47 -10.03 -15.22 -2.32
N HIS A 48 -8.97 -15.92 -2.70
CA HIS A 48 -9.03 -17.04 -3.61
C HIS A 48 -7.97 -18.11 -3.31
N LEU A 49 -6.78 -18.03 -3.92
CA LEU A 49 -5.67 -18.97 -3.73
C LEU A 49 -4.48 -18.35 -2.98
N ASP A 50 -4.58 -17.06 -2.67
CA ASP A 50 -3.67 -16.39 -1.75
C ASP A 50 -3.76 -17.02 -0.35
N PHE A 51 -2.60 -17.18 0.30
CA PHE A 51 -2.51 -17.84 1.59
C PHE A 51 -1.78 -17.01 2.66
N GLY A 52 -1.28 -15.82 2.29
CA GLY A 52 -0.44 -14.98 3.13
C GLY A 52 0.18 -13.80 2.37
N PRO A 53 1.07 -13.02 3.03
CA PRO A 53 1.52 -13.20 4.41
C PRO A 53 0.45 -12.82 5.44
N MET A 54 0.67 -13.20 6.71
CA MET A 54 -0.16 -12.75 7.83
C MET A 54 -0.08 -11.22 7.99
N ASN A 55 -1.21 -10.58 8.29
CA ASN A 55 -1.29 -9.12 8.41
C ASN A 55 -0.77 -8.61 9.79
N ILE A 56 -0.74 -7.29 9.95
CA ILE A 56 -0.28 -6.64 11.20
C ILE A 56 -1.16 -6.96 12.42
N GLY A 57 -2.47 -7.16 12.25
CA GLY A 57 -3.36 -7.57 13.33
C GLY A 57 -3.05 -8.98 13.83
N HIS A 58 -2.79 -9.91 12.91
CA HIS A 58 -2.33 -11.27 13.22
C HIS A 58 -1.00 -11.24 13.97
N LEU A 59 -0.05 -10.41 13.52
CA LEU A 59 1.23 -10.25 14.21
C LEU A 59 1.05 -9.75 15.64
N TYR A 60 0.16 -8.78 15.85
CA TYR A 60 -0.10 -8.23 17.18
C TYR A 60 -0.64 -9.31 18.13
N ARG A 61 -1.64 -10.09 17.68
CA ARG A 61 -2.19 -11.22 18.46
C ARG A 61 -1.11 -12.27 18.76
N PHE A 62 -0.28 -12.60 17.77
CA PHE A 62 0.86 -13.50 17.96
C PHE A 62 1.83 -12.96 19.02
N ALA A 63 2.15 -11.67 18.99
CA ALA A 63 3.07 -11.07 19.97
C ALA A 63 2.53 -11.14 21.40
N VAL A 64 1.22 -10.96 21.60
CA VAL A 64 0.58 -11.12 22.92
C VAL A 64 0.73 -12.54 23.44
N ILE A 65 0.35 -13.54 22.64
CA ILE A 65 0.46 -14.96 23.01
C ILE A 65 1.93 -15.32 23.29
N PHE A 66 2.84 -14.87 22.43
CA PHE A 66 4.25 -15.20 22.56
C PHE A 66 4.89 -14.57 23.80
N HIS A 67 4.53 -13.32 24.13
CA HIS A 67 4.98 -12.67 25.36
C HIS A 67 4.40 -13.33 26.63
N GLU A 68 3.14 -13.79 26.58
CA GLU A 68 2.53 -14.51 27.70
C GLU A 68 3.30 -15.80 28.00
N ILE A 69 3.60 -16.60 26.98
CA ILE A 69 4.38 -17.84 27.11
C ILE A 69 5.81 -17.57 27.58
N LEU A 70 6.46 -16.51 27.06
CA LEU A 70 7.83 -16.14 27.43
C LEU A 70 7.95 -15.64 28.88
N ASN A 71 6.90 -15.00 29.40
CA ASN A 71 6.87 -14.42 30.74
C ASN A 71 6.27 -15.36 31.79
N ASP A 72 5.70 -16.49 31.39
CA ASP A 72 5.19 -17.50 32.31
C ASP A 72 6.35 -18.06 33.19
N PRO A 73 6.26 -17.98 34.52
CA PRO A 73 7.26 -18.53 35.43
C PRO A 73 7.56 -20.02 35.20
N GLU A 74 6.60 -20.81 34.72
CA GLU A 74 6.79 -22.24 34.40
C GLU A 74 7.79 -22.44 33.24
N ASN A 75 7.98 -21.42 32.39
CA ASN A 75 8.82 -21.46 31.20
C ASN A 75 10.17 -20.72 31.36
N ALA A 76 10.49 -20.20 32.55
CA ALA A 76 11.65 -19.32 32.76
C ALA A 76 13.01 -19.88 32.28
N ASN A 77 13.18 -21.20 32.36
CA ASN A 77 14.40 -21.92 31.94
C ASN A 77 14.21 -22.77 30.67
N LYS A 78 13.04 -22.70 30.03
CA LYS A 78 12.73 -23.46 28.82
C LYS A 78 13.06 -22.67 27.56
N ALA A 79 13.37 -23.37 26.49
CA ALA A 79 13.35 -22.80 25.15
C ALA A 79 11.94 -22.92 24.56
N VAL A 80 11.47 -21.84 23.96
CA VAL A 80 10.15 -21.78 23.34
C VAL A 80 10.28 -22.18 21.87
N VAL A 81 9.46 -23.15 21.45
CA VAL A 81 9.37 -23.63 20.08
C VAL A 81 8.03 -23.19 19.50
N PHE A 82 8.06 -22.14 18.67
CA PHE A 82 6.92 -21.77 17.85
C PHE A 82 6.86 -22.71 16.64
N TYR A 83 5.74 -23.36 16.36
CA TYR A 83 5.67 -24.30 15.24
C TYR A 83 4.39 -24.17 14.41
N SER A 84 4.44 -24.74 13.21
CA SER A 84 3.31 -24.91 12.28
C SER A 84 3.21 -26.38 11.83
N SER A 85 2.17 -26.70 11.06
CA SER A 85 2.10 -27.92 10.25
C SER A 85 3.24 -28.00 9.22
N ALA A 86 3.50 -29.17 8.63
CA ALA A 86 4.57 -29.35 7.63
C ALA A 86 4.24 -28.74 6.25
N SER A 87 3.03 -28.21 6.06
CA SER A 87 2.62 -27.53 4.82
C SER A 87 3.55 -26.36 4.50
N THR A 88 4.10 -26.32 3.28
CA THR A 88 5.03 -25.25 2.85
C THR A 88 4.40 -23.86 2.90
N ARG A 89 3.07 -23.75 2.79
CA ARG A 89 2.31 -22.50 2.94
C ARG A 89 2.25 -22.03 4.39
N GLN A 90 1.91 -22.94 5.31
CA GLN A 90 1.82 -22.59 6.73
C GLN A 90 3.19 -22.30 7.33
N ARG A 91 4.21 -23.07 6.93
CA ARG A 91 5.61 -22.82 7.27
C ARG A 91 6.05 -21.43 6.83
N ALA A 92 5.65 -20.99 5.61
CA ALA A 92 5.97 -19.65 5.13
C ALA A 92 5.30 -18.55 5.97
N ASN A 93 4.01 -18.71 6.32
CA ASN A 93 3.29 -17.78 7.19
C ASN A 93 3.91 -17.67 8.58
N ALA A 94 4.17 -18.81 9.23
CA ALA A 94 4.78 -18.86 10.56
C ALA A 94 6.18 -18.23 10.56
N ALA A 95 7.04 -18.62 9.61
CA ALA A 95 8.39 -18.06 9.48
C ALA A 95 8.36 -16.55 9.23
N CYS A 96 7.52 -16.09 8.29
CA CYS A 96 7.41 -14.66 7.95
C CYS A 96 6.88 -13.83 9.13
N MET A 97 5.87 -14.33 9.86
CA MET A 97 5.31 -13.66 11.04
C MET A 97 6.35 -13.56 12.17
N LEU A 98 7.12 -14.63 12.42
CA LEU A 98 8.20 -14.62 13.40
C LEU A 98 9.31 -13.62 13.01
N CYS A 99 9.69 -13.56 11.73
CA CYS A 99 10.63 -12.53 11.24
C CYS A 99 10.06 -11.11 11.46
N CYS A 100 8.80 -10.85 11.12
CA CYS A 100 8.17 -9.55 11.31
C CYS A 100 8.11 -9.15 12.80
N TYR A 101 7.84 -10.11 13.69
CA TYR A 101 7.94 -9.90 15.14
C TYR A 101 9.35 -9.45 15.55
N MET A 102 10.39 -10.14 15.07
CA MET A 102 11.77 -9.78 15.39
C MET A 102 12.16 -8.39 14.82
N ILE A 103 11.65 -8.01 13.65
CA ILE A 103 11.89 -6.69 13.04
C ILE A 103 11.20 -5.55 13.81
N LEU A 104 9.92 -5.72 14.14
CA LEU A 104 9.07 -4.64 14.67
C LEU A 104 9.14 -4.52 16.20
N VAL A 105 9.29 -5.64 16.92
CA VAL A 105 9.29 -5.67 18.39
C VAL A 105 10.71 -5.75 18.95
N GLN A 106 11.55 -6.62 18.38
CA GLN A 106 12.91 -6.85 18.88
C GLN A 106 13.98 -5.98 18.20
N ALA A 107 13.57 -5.16 17.23
CA ALA A 107 14.44 -4.26 16.45
C ALA A 107 15.62 -4.95 15.72
N TRP A 108 15.42 -6.19 15.26
CA TRP A 108 16.40 -6.88 14.42
C TRP A 108 16.46 -6.29 13.01
N THR A 109 17.52 -6.60 12.29
CA THR A 109 17.69 -6.24 10.88
C THR A 109 17.32 -7.41 9.95
N PRO A 110 16.99 -7.14 8.67
CA PRO A 110 16.61 -8.17 7.71
C PRO A 110 17.62 -9.33 7.60
N HIS A 111 18.92 -9.03 7.52
CA HIS A 111 19.94 -10.08 7.38
C HIS A 111 20.03 -11.00 8.61
N GLN A 112 19.71 -10.51 9.81
CA GLN A 112 19.70 -11.32 11.04
C GLN A 112 18.53 -12.31 11.05
N VAL A 113 17.33 -11.86 10.65
CA VAL A 113 16.13 -12.72 10.66
C VAL A 113 16.05 -13.65 9.46
N LEU A 114 16.74 -13.34 8.36
CA LEU A 114 16.77 -14.16 7.14
C LEU A 114 17.86 -15.24 7.18
N GLN A 115 18.95 -15.04 7.94
CA GLN A 115 20.02 -16.03 8.05
C GLN A 115 19.52 -17.43 8.47
N PRO A 116 18.64 -17.58 9.49
CA PRO A 116 18.13 -18.90 9.88
C PRO A 116 17.22 -19.55 8.83
N LEU A 117 16.59 -18.76 7.96
CA LEU A 117 15.63 -19.24 6.96
C LEU A 117 16.27 -19.57 5.61
N ALA A 118 17.53 -19.19 5.40
CA ALA A 118 18.23 -19.40 4.15
C ALA A 118 18.52 -20.88 3.92
N GLN A 119 18.22 -21.38 2.71
CA GLN A 119 18.51 -22.75 2.27
C GLN A 119 17.86 -23.87 3.10
N VAL A 120 16.72 -23.57 3.73
CA VAL A 120 15.87 -24.59 4.36
C VAL A 120 15.28 -25.51 3.29
N ASP A 121 15.32 -26.82 3.52
CA ASP A 121 14.77 -27.86 2.64
C ASP A 121 13.75 -28.72 3.41
N PRO A 122 12.51 -28.90 2.93
CA PRO A 122 11.89 -28.28 1.74
C PRO A 122 11.77 -26.75 1.85
N PRO A 123 11.88 -25.99 0.74
CA PRO A 123 11.71 -24.54 0.77
C PRO A 123 10.33 -24.07 1.25
N PHE A 124 10.27 -22.82 1.71
CA PHE A 124 9.02 -22.13 1.97
C PHE A 124 8.29 -21.80 0.66
N MET A 125 6.96 -21.89 0.66
CA MET A 125 6.17 -21.48 -0.51
C MET A 125 6.20 -19.94 -0.66
N PRO A 126 6.56 -19.39 -1.82
CA PRO A 126 6.44 -17.95 -2.08
C PRO A 126 4.98 -17.48 -2.04
N PHE A 127 4.76 -16.20 -1.70
CA PHE A 127 3.42 -15.63 -1.61
C PHE A 127 2.94 -15.18 -3.00
N ARG A 128 1.74 -15.64 -3.38
CA ARG A 128 1.05 -15.25 -4.62
C ARG A 128 0.03 -14.13 -4.39
N ASP A 129 -0.58 -13.65 -5.46
CA ASP A 129 -1.67 -12.67 -5.41
C ASP A 129 -3.06 -13.27 -5.19
N ALA A 130 -4.03 -12.38 -4.99
CA ALA A 130 -5.43 -12.67 -4.71
C ALA A 130 -6.32 -12.73 -5.98
N GLY A 131 -5.72 -12.73 -7.19
CA GLY A 131 -6.44 -12.78 -8.46
C GLY A 131 -6.97 -14.17 -8.84
N TYR A 132 -7.90 -14.19 -9.81
CA TYR A 132 -8.48 -15.41 -10.38
C TYR A 132 -7.65 -16.08 -11.48
N SER A 133 -6.65 -15.37 -11.99
CA SER A 133 -5.71 -15.94 -12.96
C SER A 133 -4.68 -16.86 -12.29
N ASN A 134 -3.99 -17.67 -13.10
CA ASN A 134 -2.84 -18.41 -12.60
C ASN A 134 -1.77 -17.44 -12.12
N ALA A 135 -1.08 -17.79 -11.02
CA ALA A 135 0.00 -16.96 -10.50
C ALA A 135 1.19 -16.97 -11.48
N ASP A 136 1.66 -15.78 -11.82
CA ASP A 136 2.83 -15.54 -12.68
C ASP A 136 3.83 -14.56 -12.04
N PHE A 137 3.59 -14.18 -10.79
CA PHE A 137 4.44 -13.30 -9.98
C PHE A 137 4.36 -13.73 -8.51
N GLU A 138 5.51 -13.75 -7.85
CA GLU A 138 5.63 -14.19 -6.46
C GLU A 138 6.50 -13.21 -5.67
N ILE A 139 6.17 -13.02 -4.39
CA ILE A 139 7.04 -12.33 -3.44
C ILE A 139 7.51 -13.30 -2.36
N THR A 140 8.72 -13.10 -1.87
CA THR A 140 9.36 -13.98 -0.90
C THR A 140 9.25 -13.43 0.53
N ILE A 141 9.61 -14.25 1.54
CA ILE A 141 9.77 -13.78 2.92
C ILE A 141 10.79 -12.64 2.99
N GLN A 142 11.86 -12.70 2.19
CA GLN A 142 12.86 -11.63 2.11
C GLN A 142 12.24 -10.30 1.68
N ASP A 143 11.38 -10.31 0.66
CA ASP A 143 10.72 -9.09 0.17
C ASP A 143 9.81 -8.48 1.23
N VAL A 144 9.02 -9.31 1.94
CA VAL A 144 8.14 -8.86 3.02
C VAL A 144 8.95 -8.30 4.19
N VAL A 145 10.00 -8.99 4.61
CA VAL A 145 10.88 -8.55 5.72
C VAL A 145 11.53 -7.19 5.40
N TYR A 146 12.10 -7.03 4.19
CA TYR A 146 12.69 -5.74 3.80
C TYR A 146 11.63 -4.64 3.65
N GLY A 147 10.44 -4.95 3.13
CA GLY A 147 9.33 -4.01 3.05
C GLY A 147 8.85 -3.52 4.43
N VAL A 148 8.58 -4.44 5.35
CA VAL A 148 8.15 -4.11 6.72
C VAL A 148 9.26 -3.35 7.47
N TRP A 149 10.51 -3.79 7.36
CA TRP A 149 11.65 -3.11 7.96
C TRP A 149 11.79 -1.67 7.42
N ARG A 150 11.77 -1.47 6.10
CA ARG A 150 11.86 -0.13 5.49
C ARG A 150 10.68 0.74 5.92
N ALA A 151 9.47 0.19 5.99
CA ALA A 151 8.29 0.92 6.44
C ALA A 151 8.45 1.42 7.89
N LYS A 152 8.97 0.57 8.80
CA LYS A 152 9.34 0.96 10.17
C LYS A 152 10.40 2.07 10.18
N GLU A 153 11.49 1.93 9.43
CA GLU A 153 12.56 2.95 9.35
C GLU A 153 12.09 4.29 8.78
N LYS A 154 11.00 4.30 8.00
CA LYS A 154 10.35 5.51 7.48
C LYS A 154 9.22 6.03 8.37
N GLY A 155 8.96 5.41 9.52
CA GLY A 155 7.91 5.80 10.45
C GLY A 155 6.49 5.54 9.92
N LEU A 156 6.34 4.58 9.00
CA LEU A 156 5.03 4.20 8.44
C LEU A 156 4.31 3.15 9.28
N ILE A 157 5.07 2.37 10.05
CA ILE A 157 4.55 1.38 11.01
C ILE A 157 5.05 1.78 12.39
N ASP A 158 4.12 1.91 13.33
CA ASP A 158 4.39 2.03 14.75
C ASP A 158 3.48 1.09 15.54
N LEU A 159 4.05 0.05 16.12
CA LEU A 159 3.31 -0.92 16.93
C LEU A 159 2.89 -0.38 18.30
N HIS A 160 3.51 0.71 18.78
CA HIS A 160 3.16 1.29 20.07
C HIS A 160 1.83 2.05 20.02
N SER A 161 1.54 2.73 18.91
CA SER A 161 0.25 3.40 18.67
C SER A 161 -0.77 2.53 17.93
N PHE A 162 -0.40 1.31 17.54
CA PHE A 162 -1.29 0.40 16.82
C PHE A 162 -2.48 -0.02 17.70
N ASN A 163 -3.69 0.20 17.19
CA ASN A 163 -4.94 -0.19 17.85
C ASN A 163 -5.57 -1.37 17.11
N LEU A 164 -5.49 -2.56 17.72
CA LEU A 164 -6.01 -3.81 17.15
C LEU A 164 -7.53 -3.76 16.95
N GLU A 165 -8.28 -3.28 17.94
CA GLU A 165 -9.75 -3.22 17.90
C GLU A 165 -10.24 -2.36 16.73
N SER A 166 -9.62 -1.20 16.54
CA SER A 166 -9.93 -0.31 15.42
C SER A 166 -9.52 -0.92 14.08
N TYR A 167 -8.38 -1.60 14.02
CA TYR A 167 -7.90 -2.24 12.79
C TYR A 167 -8.87 -3.35 12.33
N GLU A 168 -9.23 -4.28 13.22
CA GLU A 168 -10.16 -5.38 12.91
C GLU A 168 -11.55 -4.84 12.62
N LYS A 169 -12.06 -3.89 13.42
CA LYS A 169 -13.40 -3.32 13.20
C LYS A 169 -13.57 -2.73 11.80
N TYR A 170 -12.60 -1.98 11.29
CA TYR A 170 -12.75 -1.29 10.01
C TYR A 170 -12.39 -2.14 8.79
N GLU A 171 -11.74 -3.29 8.98
CA GLU A 171 -11.54 -4.27 7.88
C GLU A 171 -12.85 -4.98 7.53
N HIS A 172 -13.79 -5.07 8.46
CA HIS A 172 -15.11 -5.64 8.23
C HIS A 172 -15.94 -4.84 7.22
N VAL A 173 -16.64 -5.58 6.34
CA VAL A 173 -17.44 -5.02 5.24
C VAL A 173 -18.56 -4.13 5.77
N GLU A 174 -19.21 -4.50 6.87
CA GLU A 174 -20.28 -3.73 7.52
C GLU A 174 -19.83 -2.39 8.10
N PHE A 175 -18.53 -2.18 8.29
CA PHE A 175 -17.94 -0.95 8.82
C PHE A 175 -17.13 -0.15 7.79
N GLY A 176 -17.08 -0.62 6.55
CA GLY A 176 -16.55 0.14 5.41
C GLY A 176 -15.40 -0.52 4.64
N ASP A 177 -14.87 -1.65 5.11
CA ASP A 177 -13.76 -2.39 4.50
C ASP A 177 -12.60 -1.45 4.09
N PHE A 178 -11.92 -0.90 5.10
CA PHE A 178 -10.79 -0.01 4.92
C PHE A 178 -9.66 -0.24 5.91
N ASN A 179 -8.44 0.05 5.47
CA ASN A 179 -7.26 0.06 6.33
C ASN A 179 -6.51 1.39 6.16
N VAL A 180 -6.03 1.93 7.27
CA VAL A 180 -5.06 3.04 7.28
C VAL A 180 -3.70 2.45 6.97
N LEU A 181 -3.18 2.71 5.76
CA LEU A 181 -1.94 2.09 5.28
C LEU A 181 -0.70 2.80 5.81
N THR A 182 -0.76 4.13 5.81
CA THR A 182 0.31 5.01 6.28
C THR A 182 -0.31 6.22 6.98
N PRO A 183 0.49 7.11 7.60
CA PRO A 183 -0.04 8.39 8.10
C PRO A 183 -0.77 9.24 7.04
N ASP A 184 -0.49 9.01 5.75
CA ASP A 184 -1.02 9.79 4.63
C ASP A 184 -2.18 9.10 3.88
N PHE A 185 -2.21 7.76 3.83
CA PHE A 185 -3.08 7.01 2.92
C PHE A 185 -4.04 6.04 3.63
N ILE A 186 -5.28 6.02 3.13
CA ILE A 186 -6.30 5.04 3.46
C ILE A 186 -6.71 4.32 2.17
N ALA A 187 -6.76 3.00 2.19
CA ALA A 187 -7.35 2.20 1.12
C ALA A 187 -8.68 1.61 1.58
N PHE A 188 -9.72 1.72 0.75
CA PHE A 188 -11.06 1.24 1.08
C PHE A 188 -11.80 0.67 -0.13
N ALA A 189 -12.83 -0.15 0.11
CA ALA A 189 -13.77 -0.59 -0.91
C ALA A 189 -14.76 0.53 -1.29
N SER A 190 -15.30 0.49 -2.52
CA SER A 190 -16.26 1.52 -2.96
C SER A 190 -17.52 1.48 -2.09
N PRO A 191 -17.92 2.60 -1.49
CA PRO A 191 -19.25 2.73 -0.91
C PRO A 191 -20.31 2.44 -1.98
N GLN A 192 -21.45 1.95 -1.52
CA GLN A 192 -22.62 1.70 -2.34
C GLN A 192 -23.81 2.38 -1.67
N GLU A 193 -24.67 2.99 -2.47
CA GLU A 193 -25.94 3.53 -2.01
C GLU A 193 -27.03 3.29 -3.06
N ASP A 194 -28.26 3.11 -2.59
CA ASP A 194 -29.43 3.24 -3.45
C ASP A 194 -29.85 4.70 -3.43
N HIS A 195 -29.44 5.47 -4.44
CA HIS A 195 -29.69 6.91 -4.47
C HIS A 195 -31.20 7.20 -4.63
N PRO A 196 -31.91 7.73 -3.61
CA PRO A 196 -33.33 8.02 -3.74
C PRO A 196 -33.53 9.29 -4.59
N LYS A 197 -34.49 9.29 -5.51
CA LYS A 197 -34.84 10.49 -6.28
C LYS A 197 -35.77 11.41 -5.46
N GLY A 198 -35.54 12.72 -5.49
CA GLY A 198 -36.42 13.74 -4.89
C GLY A 198 -36.00 14.19 -3.47
N TYR A 199 -36.97 14.65 -2.66
CA TYR A 199 -36.72 15.24 -1.33
C TYR A 199 -35.94 14.31 -0.36
N LEU A 200 -36.10 12.99 -0.50
CA LEU A 200 -35.41 11.99 0.33
C LEU A 200 -33.89 11.95 0.13
N ALA A 201 -33.36 12.51 -0.97
CA ALA A 201 -31.92 12.65 -1.21
C ALA A 201 -31.24 13.66 -0.26
N THR A 202 -32.02 14.55 0.37
CA THR A 202 -31.48 15.61 1.25
C THR A 202 -31.20 15.15 2.68
N LYS A 203 -31.65 13.95 3.07
CA LYS A 203 -31.41 13.39 4.41
C LYS A 203 -30.41 12.24 4.33
N SER A 204 -29.40 12.24 5.18
CA SER A 204 -28.42 11.15 5.35
C SER A 204 -29.02 9.83 5.88
N SER A 205 -30.35 9.76 6.07
CA SER A 205 -31.05 8.59 6.57
C SER A 205 -30.98 7.39 5.62
N HIS A 206 -30.85 7.62 4.31
CA HIS A 206 -30.82 6.56 3.28
C HIS A 206 -29.46 5.86 3.16
N LEU A 207 -28.39 6.43 3.73
CA LEU A 207 -27.07 5.82 3.69
C LEU A 207 -27.04 4.57 4.56
N ASN A 208 -26.46 3.50 4.03
CA ASN A 208 -26.26 2.26 4.78
C ASN A 208 -25.18 2.45 5.87
N GLN A 209 -25.10 1.48 6.78
CA GLN A 209 -24.14 1.47 7.89
C GLN A 209 -22.67 1.64 7.44
N PRO A 210 -22.15 0.88 6.45
CA PRO A 210 -20.74 1.01 6.08
C PRO A 210 -20.41 2.40 5.54
N PHE A 211 -21.30 3.00 4.74
CA PHE A 211 -21.06 4.34 4.21
C PHE A 211 -21.08 5.40 5.32
N LYS A 212 -22.01 5.30 6.28
CA LYS A 212 -22.01 6.17 7.48
C LYS A 212 -20.73 6.02 8.29
N SER A 213 -20.25 4.79 8.46
CA SER A 213 -19.00 4.48 9.16
C SER A 213 -17.79 5.15 8.48
N VAL A 214 -17.67 5.03 7.16
CA VAL A 214 -16.61 5.68 6.36
C VAL A 214 -16.65 7.20 6.52
N LEU A 215 -17.82 7.82 6.33
CA LEU A 215 -17.96 9.28 6.46
C LEU A 215 -17.57 9.77 7.86
N ASN A 216 -18.04 9.08 8.89
CA ASN A 216 -17.71 9.42 10.27
C ASN A 216 -16.20 9.25 10.55
N PHE A 217 -15.58 8.17 10.08
CA PHE A 217 -14.13 7.99 10.25
C PHE A 217 -13.35 9.09 9.53
N PHE A 218 -13.72 9.42 8.29
CA PHE A 218 -12.98 10.39 7.47
C PHE A 218 -13.06 11.80 8.03
N ALA A 219 -14.25 12.21 8.50
CA ALA A 219 -14.44 13.49 9.17
C ALA A 219 -13.58 13.64 10.43
N ASN A 220 -13.41 12.56 11.19
CA ASN A 220 -12.65 12.58 12.45
C ASN A 220 -11.14 12.34 12.30
N ASN A 221 -10.67 11.91 11.12
CA ASN A 221 -9.27 11.53 10.90
C ASN A 221 -8.52 12.41 9.88
N ASN A 222 -9.03 13.62 9.61
CA ASN A 222 -8.41 14.62 8.73
C ASN A 222 -8.16 14.10 7.31
N VAL A 223 -9.15 13.38 6.76
CA VAL A 223 -9.17 13.04 5.33
C VAL A 223 -9.60 14.29 4.56
N GLN A 224 -8.81 14.70 3.57
CA GLN A 224 -9.07 15.91 2.78
C GLN A 224 -9.38 15.62 1.31
N LEU A 225 -9.01 14.45 0.82
CA LEU A 225 -9.22 14.03 -0.56
C LEU A 225 -9.69 12.57 -0.62
N VAL A 226 -10.77 12.33 -1.36
CA VAL A 226 -11.20 11.00 -1.80
C VAL A 226 -10.89 10.86 -3.29
N VAL A 227 -10.19 9.80 -3.67
CA VAL A 227 -9.90 9.45 -5.06
C VAL A 227 -10.64 8.17 -5.44
N ARG A 228 -11.54 8.27 -6.42
CA ARG A 228 -12.31 7.15 -6.97
C ARG A 228 -11.69 6.65 -8.27
N LEU A 229 -11.50 5.34 -8.35
CA LEU A 229 -10.87 4.66 -9.49
C LEU A 229 -11.83 3.75 -10.29
N ASN A 230 -13.06 3.58 -9.81
CA ASN A 230 -14.09 2.75 -10.43
C ASN A 230 -15.32 3.56 -10.87
N SER A 231 -16.21 2.89 -11.60
CA SER A 231 -17.53 3.44 -11.96
C SER A 231 -18.30 3.93 -10.73
N HIS A 232 -19.21 4.88 -10.94
CA HIS A 232 -19.93 5.53 -9.86
C HIS A 232 -20.96 4.58 -9.24
N LEU A 233 -20.74 4.20 -7.98
CA LEU A 233 -21.68 3.41 -7.17
C LEU A 233 -22.34 4.25 -6.06
N TYR A 234 -22.00 5.52 -5.99
CA TYR A 234 -22.50 6.49 -5.01
C TYR A 234 -22.35 7.92 -5.51
N ASN A 235 -23.11 8.83 -4.91
CA ASN A 235 -23.00 10.26 -5.15
C ASN A 235 -21.86 10.88 -4.32
N LYS A 236 -20.88 11.48 -5.01
CA LYS A 236 -19.72 12.13 -4.39
C LYS A 236 -20.08 13.27 -3.43
N LYS A 237 -21.29 13.82 -3.56
CA LYS A 237 -21.80 14.91 -2.74
C LYS A 237 -21.72 14.59 -1.24
N HIS A 238 -21.87 13.33 -0.83
CA HIS A 238 -21.76 12.95 0.59
C HIS A 238 -20.39 13.25 1.21
N PHE A 239 -19.31 13.18 0.41
CA PHE A 239 -17.98 13.60 0.84
C PHE A 239 -17.81 15.12 0.75
N GLU A 240 -18.30 15.75 -0.31
CA GLU A 240 -18.22 17.19 -0.51
C GLU A 240 -18.99 17.97 0.58
N ASP A 241 -20.14 17.45 1.03
CA ASP A 241 -20.99 18.04 2.08
C ASP A 241 -20.29 18.09 3.45
N ILE A 242 -19.33 17.19 3.71
CA ILE A 242 -18.48 17.21 4.92
C ILE A 242 -17.12 17.89 4.67
N GLY A 243 -16.98 18.61 3.55
CA GLY A 243 -15.79 19.41 3.24
C GLY A 243 -14.61 18.61 2.67
N ILE A 244 -14.83 17.37 2.23
CA ILE A 244 -13.79 16.53 1.64
C ILE A 244 -13.82 16.66 0.13
N GLN A 245 -12.67 16.98 -0.48
CA GLN A 245 -12.57 17.06 -1.94
C GLN A 245 -12.72 15.65 -2.56
N HIS A 246 -13.44 15.55 -3.67
CA HIS A 246 -13.62 14.30 -4.40
C HIS A 246 -13.02 14.40 -5.81
N LEU A 247 -12.26 13.37 -6.21
CA LEU A 247 -11.57 13.30 -7.49
C LEU A 247 -11.81 11.94 -8.17
N ASP A 248 -12.20 11.97 -9.44
CA ASP A 248 -12.32 10.79 -10.28
C ASP A 248 -11.06 10.61 -11.14
N LEU A 249 -10.37 9.47 -10.97
CA LEU A 249 -9.26 9.00 -11.79
C LEU A 249 -9.55 7.56 -12.26
N ILE A 250 -10.68 7.41 -12.95
CA ILE A 250 -11.27 6.10 -13.25
C ILE A 250 -10.51 5.40 -14.38
N PHE A 251 -10.22 4.11 -14.17
CA PHE A 251 -9.72 3.20 -15.21
C PHE A 251 -10.29 1.78 -15.01
N GLU A 252 -10.22 0.96 -16.06
CA GLU A 252 -10.89 -0.34 -16.14
C GLU A 252 -10.38 -1.34 -15.10
N ASP A 253 -11.27 -2.20 -14.61
CA ASP A 253 -10.93 -3.17 -13.56
C ASP A 253 -9.93 -4.22 -14.06
N GLY A 254 -8.98 -4.61 -13.21
CA GLY A 254 -7.91 -5.55 -13.58
C GLY A 254 -6.83 -5.00 -14.52
N THR A 255 -6.98 -3.78 -15.05
CA THR A 255 -5.97 -3.15 -15.90
C THR A 255 -4.94 -2.33 -15.09
N CYS A 256 -3.93 -1.78 -15.76
CA CYS A 256 -2.90 -0.93 -15.17
C CYS A 256 -3.12 0.53 -15.57
N PRO A 257 -2.90 1.51 -14.68
CA PRO A 257 -3.12 2.91 -15.00
C PRO A 257 -2.04 3.44 -15.93
N ASP A 258 -2.44 4.32 -16.87
CA ASP A 258 -1.48 5.11 -17.65
C ASP A 258 -0.62 6.00 -16.75
N LEU A 259 0.65 6.18 -17.10
CA LEU A 259 1.57 7.03 -16.32
C LEU A 259 1.10 8.49 -16.18
N SER A 260 0.23 8.97 -17.07
CA SER A 260 -0.44 10.27 -16.94
C SER A 260 -1.38 10.31 -15.73
N ILE A 261 -2.17 9.26 -15.53
CA ILE A 261 -3.04 9.08 -14.35
C ILE A 261 -2.18 9.00 -13.09
N VAL A 262 -1.08 8.24 -13.13
CA VAL A 262 -0.17 8.11 -11.99
C VAL A 262 0.48 9.45 -11.62
N LYS A 263 0.97 10.23 -12.59
CA LYS A 263 1.54 11.58 -12.33
C LYS A 263 0.52 12.55 -11.76
N ASN A 264 -0.72 12.50 -12.25
CA ASN A 264 -1.84 13.28 -11.72
C ASN A 264 -2.15 12.89 -10.28
N PHE A 265 -2.22 11.59 -9.98
CA PHE A 265 -2.44 11.07 -8.63
C PHE A 265 -1.32 11.49 -7.67
N VAL A 266 -0.06 11.29 -8.04
CA VAL A 266 1.08 11.65 -7.17
C VAL A 266 1.08 13.17 -6.90
N GLY A 267 0.84 14.01 -7.92
CA GLY A 267 0.75 15.45 -7.72
C GLY A 267 -0.41 15.88 -6.81
N ALA A 268 -1.58 15.26 -6.98
CA ALA A 268 -2.74 15.48 -6.12
C ALA A 268 -2.43 15.08 -4.67
N ALA A 269 -1.87 13.89 -4.44
CA ALA A 269 -1.50 13.40 -3.12
C ALA A 269 -0.46 14.29 -2.45
N GLU A 270 0.63 14.64 -3.15
CA GLU A 270 1.67 15.54 -2.62
C GLU A 270 1.10 16.92 -2.23
N THR A 271 0.11 17.41 -2.98
CA THR A 271 -0.57 18.67 -2.66
C THR A 271 -1.31 18.58 -1.32
N ILE A 272 -1.97 17.46 -1.05
CA ILE A 272 -2.74 17.22 0.19
C ILE A 272 -1.80 16.93 1.37
N ILE A 273 -0.77 16.11 1.18
CA ILE A 273 0.25 15.81 2.20
C ILE A 273 0.92 17.10 2.69
N LYS A 274 1.24 18.02 1.77
CA LYS A 274 1.78 19.34 2.14
C LYS A 274 0.86 20.20 3.01
N ARG A 275 -0.46 19.94 2.98
CA ARG A 275 -1.47 20.58 3.84
C ARG A 275 -1.67 19.82 5.16
N GLY A 276 -0.95 18.71 5.36
CA GLY A 276 -1.09 17.82 6.52
C GLY A 276 -2.35 16.95 6.49
N GLY A 277 -3.00 16.79 5.32
CA GLY A 277 -4.21 16.00 5.16
C GLY A 277 -3.94 14.57 4.70
N LYS A 278 -4.91 13.67 4.91
CA LYS A 278 -4.90 12.30 4.39
C LYS A 278 -5.67 12.17 3.07
N ILE A 279 -5.26 11.18 2.28
CA ILE A 279 -5.91 10.79 1.03
C ILE A 279 -6.52 9.41 1.18
N ALA A 280 -7.82 9.31 0.95
CA ALA A 280 -8.52 8.03 0.90
C ALA A 280 -8.74 7.62 -0.56
N VAL A 281 -8.28 6.43 -0.94
CA VAL A 281 -8.33 5.94 -2.32
C VAL A 281 -9.14 4.65 -2.38
N HIS A 282 -10.08 4.57 -3.32
CA HIS A 282 -10.84 3.36 -3.54
C HIS A 282 -11.00 3.00 -5.02
N CYS A 283 -11.11 1.70 -5.25
CA CYS A 283 -11.67 1.13 -6.47
C CYS A 283 -12.91 0.32 -6.07
N LYS A 284 -13.20 -0.81 -6.74
CA LYS A 284 -14.31 -1.68 -6.32
C LYS A 284 -14.06 -2.30 -4.93
N ALA A 285 -12.94 -3.00 -4.77
CA ALA A 285 -12.57 -3.68 -3.51
C ALA A 285 -11.44 -2.98 -2.73
N GLY A 286 -10.86 -1.90 -3.27
CA GLY A 286 -9.74 -1.22 -2.61
C GLY A 286 -8.41 -2.00 -2.63
N LEU A 287 -8.24 -2.94 -3.56
CA LEU A 287 -7.08 -3.84 -3.61
C LEU A 287 -6.15 -3.59 -4.81
N GLY A 288 -6.58 -3.97 -6.02
CA GLY A 288 -5.73 -3.92 -7.23
C GLY A 288 -5.39 -2.50 -7.69
N ARG A 289 -6.35 -1.82 -8.32
CA ARG A 289 -6.20 -0.45 -8.85
C ARG A 289 -5.71 0.55 -7.81
N THR A 290 -6.25 0.46 -6.59
CA THR A 290 -5.81 1.27 -5.44
C THR A 290 -4.33 1.01 -5.11
N GLY A 291 -3.90 -0.25 -5.10
CA GLY A 291 -2.51 -0.64 -4.88
C GLY A 291 -1.56 -0.12 -5.95
N CYS A 292 -1.98 -0.01 -7.21
CA CYS A 292 -1.13 0.58 -8.26
C CYS A 292 -0.74 2.03 -7.92
N LEU A 293 -1.73 2.85 -7.57
CA LEU A 293 -1.51 4.29 -7.36
C LEU A 293 -0.81 4.58 -6.03
N ILE A 294 -1.28 3.97 -4.93
CA ILE A 294 -0.62 4.13 -3.63
C ILE A 294 0.79 3.53 -3.69
N GLY A 295 0.96 2.35 -4.28
CA GLY A 295 2.26 1.71 -4.42
C GLY A 295 3.26 2.55 -5.23
N ALA A 296 2.82 3.17 -6.33
CA ALA A 296 3.64 4.10 -7.09
C ALA A 296 4.08 5.32 -6.26
N HIS A 297 3.20 5.89 -5.44
CA HIS A 297 3.55 6.99 -4.53
C HIS A 297 4.54 6.55 -3.44
N LEU A 298 4.34 5.38 -2.83
CA LEU A 298 5.25 4.84 -1.81
C LEU A 298 6.66 4.60 -2.38
N ILE A 299 6.76 4.06 -3.59
CA ILE A 299 8.03 3.89 -4.29
C ILE A 299 8.66 5.25 -4.61
N TYR A 300 7.89 6.20 -5.14
CA TYR A 300 8.32 7.58 -5.40
C TYR A 300 8.88 8.24 -4.14
N THR A 301 8.21 8.09 -3.00
CA THR A 301 8.53 8.82 -1.76
C THR A 301 9.63 8.16 -0.94
N TYR A 302 9.56 6.85 -0.75
CA TYR A 302 10.35 6.12 0.24
C TYR A 302 11.38 5.17 -0.38
N GLY A 303 11.36 5.02 -1.71
CA GLY A 303 12.36 4.21 -2.43
C GLY A 303 12.23 2.72 -2.20
N PHE A 304 11.03 2.22 -1.90
CA PHE A 304 10.74 0.79 -1.90
C PHE A 304 11.09 0.16 -3.25
N THR A 305 11.52 -1.10 -3.26
CA THR A 305 11.40 -1.94 -4.46
C THR A 305 9.93 -2.28 -4.71
N ALA A 306 9.57 -2.72 -5.92
CA ALA A 306 8.20 -3.15 -6.18
C ALA A 306 7.78 -4.31 -5.26
N ASN A 307 8.64 -5.31 -5.07
CA ASN A 307 8.37 -6.47 -4.22
C ASN A 307 8.21 -6.07 -2.75
N GLU A 308 9.11 -5.22 -2.23
CA GLU A 308 9.01 -4.68 -0.87
C GLU A 308 7.70 -3.89 -0.67
N CYS A 309 7.31 -3.09 -1.68
CA CYS A 309 6.08 -2.29 -1.64
C CYS A 309 4.83 -3.19 -1.60
N ILE A 310 4.77 -4.23 -2.45
CA ILE A 310 3.67 -5.20 -2.44
C ILE A 310 3.63 -5.94 -1.11
N GLY A 311 4.79 -6.39 -0.59
CA GLY A 311 4.89 -7.06 0.71
C GLY A 311 4.39 -6.18 1.86
N PHE A 312 4.80 -4.92 1.91
CA PHE A 312 4.32 -3.95 2.90
C PHE A 312 2.81 -3.70 2.77
N LEU A 313 2.31 -3.44 1.56
CA LEU A 313 0.88 -3.20 1.34
C LEU A 313 0.05 -4.39 1.80
N ARG A 314 0.45 -5.63 1.45
CA ARG A 314 -0.25 -6.86 1.86
C ARG A 314 -0.13 -7.16 3.36
N PHE A 315 0.95 -6.72 4.00
CA PHE A 315 1.11 -6.82 5.45
C PHE A 315 0.11 -5.93 6.21
N ILE A 316 -0.32 -4.79 5.64
CA ILE A 316 -1.33 -3.92 6.24
C ILE A 316 -2.75 -4.19 5.72
N ARG A 317 -2.91 -4.49 4.43
CA ARG A 317 -4.18 -4.83 3.78
C ARG A 317 -3.96 -5.98 2.79
N PRO A 318 -4.29 -7.24 3.17
CA PRO A 318 -4.11 -8.40 2.32
C PRO A 318 -4.77 -8.26 0.94
N GLY A 319 -4.15 -8.86 -0.08
CA GLY A 319 -4.69 -8.91 -1.45
C GLY A 319 -4.42 -7.69 -2.34
N MET A 320 -3.75 -6.63 -1.85
CA MET A 320 -3.40 -5.47 -2.69
C MET A 320 -2.44 -5.84 -3.85
N VAL A 321 -2.61 -5.13 -4.97
CA VAL A 321 -1.91 -5.31 -6.26
C VAL A 321 -2.15 -6.70 -6.86
N VAL A 322 -2.96 -6.78 -7.92
CA VAL A 322 -3.54 -8.05 -8.42
C VAL A 322 -3.12 -8.35 -9.85
N GLY A 323 -2.73 -9.61 -10.12
CA GLY A 323 -2.41 -10.12 -11.45
C GLY A 323 -1.37 -9.25 -12.20
N PRO A 324 -1.67 -8.78 -13.42
CA PRO A 324 -0.73 -8.01 -14.26
C PRO A 324 -0.18 -6.73 -13.61
N GLN A 325 -0.88 -6.20 -12.60
CA GLN A 325 -0.47 -5.00 -11.89
C GLN A 325 0.84 -5.19 -11.11
N GLN A 326 1.17 -6.43 -10.74
CA GLN A 326 2.42 -6.76 -10.05
C GLN A 326 3.62 -6.57 -11.00
N HIS A 327 3.56 -7.16 -12.20
CA HIS A 327 4.55 -6.95 -13.26
C HIS A 327 4.66 -5.49 -13.66
N TRP A 328 3.53 -4.79 -13.78
CA TRP A 328 3.52 -3.35 -14.09
C TRP A 328 4.26 -2.52 -13.04
N LEU A 329 3.98 -2.75 -11.76
CA LEU A 329 4.66 -2.04 -10.67
C LEU A 329 6.16 -2.37 -10.66
N TYR A 330 6.51 -3.63 -10.96
CA TYR A 330 7.89 -4.08 -11.10
C TYR A 330 8.63 -3.42 -12.26
N LEU A 331 8.00 -3.23 -13.42
CA LEU A 331 8.63 -2.62 -14.59
C LEU A 331 8.75 -1.10 -14.46
N HIS A 332 7.78 -0.43 -13.83
CA HIS A 332 7.74 1.04 -13.71
C HIS A 332 8.33 1.60 -12.42
N GLN A 333 8.81 0.77 -11.49
CA GLN A 333 9.40 1.22 -10.22
C GLN A 333 10.56 2.23 -10.40
N ASN A 334 11.33 2.10 -11.49
CA ASN A 334 12.42 3.02 -11.80
C ASN A 334 11.89 4.40 -12.18
N ASP A 335 10.84 4.46 -13.01
CA ASP A 335 10.18 5.71 -13.40
C ASP A 335 9.69 6.47 -12.16
N PHE A 336 9.03 5.75 -11.24
CA PHE A 336 8.50 6.35 -10.01
C PHE A 336 9.61 6.95 -9.14
N ARG A 337 10.74 6.25 -8.96
CA ARG A 337 11.88 6.80 -8.21
C ARG A 337 12.54 7.97 -8.94
N GLU A 338 12.65 7.88 -10.25
CA GLU A 338 13.27 8.91 -11.09
C GLU A 338 12.49 10.23 -11.07
N TRP A 339 11.15 10.19 -10.93
CA TRP A 339 10.32 11.40 -10.87
C TRP A 339 10.70 12.36 -9.74
N LYS A 340 11.35 11.90 -8.66
CA LYS A 340 11.92 12.80 -7.64
C LYS A 340 12.95 13.76 -8.22
N TYR A 341 13.63 13.37 -9.29
CA TYR A 341 14.66 14.17 -9.95
C TYR A 341 14.16 14.83 -11.23
N THR A 342 13.35 14.14 -12.03
CA THR A 342 12.92 14.60 -13.37
C THR A 342 11.61 15.38 -13.39
N THR A 343 10.85 15.38 -12.29
CA THR A 343 9.57 16.08 -12.21
C THR A 343 9.50 17.04 -11.01
N ARG A 344 8.59 18.00 -11.07
CA ARG A 344 8.22 18.89 -9.96
C ARG A 344 6.71 19.08 -9.94
N ILE A 345 6.19 19.42 -8.76
CA ILE A 345 4.79 19.85 -8.61
C ILE A 345 4.62 21.16 -9.38
N SER A 346 3.59 21.20 -10.25
CA SER A 346 3.22 22.36 -11.05
C SER A 346 2.96 23.59 -10.17
N LEU A 347 3.25 24.79 -10.70
CA LEU A 347 2.84 26.04 -10.05
C LEU A 347 1.42 26.45 -10.42
N LYS A 348 0.85 25.83 -11.46
CA LYS A 348 -0.51 26.07 -11.93
C LYS A 348 -1.42 24.91 -11.55
N PRO A 349 -2.64 25.18 -11.06
CA PRO A 349 -3.62 24.15 -10.80
C PRO A 349 -4.05 23.49 -12.13
N SER A 350 -4.49 22.23 -12.05
CA SER A 350 -5.02 21.48 -13.19
C SER A 350 -6.48 21.10 -12.94
N GLU A 351 -7.35 21.40 -13.91
CA GLU A 351 -8.76 21.02 -13.87
C GLU A 351 -8.95 19.50 -13.83
N ALA A 352 -8.05 18.75 -14.47
CA ALA A 352 -8.07 17.29 -14.49
C ALA A 352 -7.96 16.64 -13.10
N ILE A 353 -7.43 17.39 -12.12
CA ILE A 353 -7.34 16.95 -10.71
C ILE A 353 -8.05 17.93 -9.77
N GLY A 354 -9.12 18.59 -10.25
CA GLY A 354 -9.98 19.43 -9.40
C GLY A 354 -9.27 20.63 -8.79
N GLY A 355 -8.36 21.27 -9.54
CA GLY A 355 -7.62 22.44 -9.09
C GLY A 355 -6.41 22.14 -8.21
N LEU A 356 -6.03 20.87 -8.06
CA LEU A 356 -4.77 20.45 -7.43
C LEU A 356 -3.58 20.59 -8.42
N TYR A 357 -2.36 20.36 -7.94
CA TYR A 357 -1.14 20.61 -8.72
C TYR A 357 -0.51 19.29 -9.18
N PRO A 358 -0.47 18.99 -10.49
CA PRO A 358 0.07 17.72 -11.00
C PRO A 358 1.60 17.70 -10.99
N LEU A 359 2.19 16.52 -11.17
CA LEU A 359 3.61 16.42 -11.52
C LEU A 359 3.84 16.78 -13.00
N ILE A 360 4.79 17.68 -13.23
CA ILE A 360 5.22 18.14 -14.56
C ILE A 360 6.74 17.99 -14.72
N SER A 361 7.23 18.01 -15.97
CA SER A 361 8.66 17.94 -16.24
C SER A 361 9.42 19.15 -15.68
N LEU A 362 10.73 18.98 -15.47
CA LEU A 362 11.60 20.10 -15.06
C LEU A 362 11.58 21.27 -16.05
N GLU A 363 11.48 21.00 -17.35
CA GLU A 363 11.44 22.03 -18.38
C GLU A 363 10.17 22.89 -18.26
N GLU A 364 9.01 22.24 -18.17
CA GLU A 364 7.73 22.92 -18.00
C GLU A 364 7.71 23.74 -16.71
N TYR A 365 8.24 23.19 -15.62
CA TYR A 365 8.35 23.91 -14.35
C TYR A 365 9.26 25.15 -14.44
N ARG A 366 10.37 25.08 -15.18
CA ARG A 366 11.26 26.23 -15.42
C ARG A 366 10.57 27.31 -16.26
N LEU A 367 9.80 26.91 -17.28
CA LEU A 367 9.02 27.84 -18.10
C LEU A 367 7.95 28.56 -17.26
N GLN A 368 7.23 27.82 -16.42
CA GLN A 368 6.25 28.40 -15.49
C GLN A 368 6.91 29.42 -14.53
N LYS A 369 8.07 29.08 -13.95
CA LYS A 369 8.83 30.00 -13.08
C LYS A 369 9.28 31.27 -13.79
N LYS A 370 9.74 31.15 -15.04
CA LYS A 370 10.20 32.30 -15.83
C LYS A 370 9.03 33.25 -16.11
N LYS A 371 7.91 32.71 -16.57
CA LYS A 371 6.69 33.49 -16.83
C LYS A 371 6.20 34.22 -15.57
N LEU A 372 6.19 33.55 -14.42
CA LEU A 372 5.84 34.17 -13.13
C LEU A 372 6.78 35.32 -12.73
N LYS A 373 8.07 35.26 -13.08
CA LYS A 373 9.01 36.37 -12.83
C LYS A 373 8.77 37.53 -13.79
N ASP A 374 8.48 37.22 -15.05
CA ASP A 374 8.18 38.23 -16.07
C ASP A 374 6.87 38.95 -15.75
N ASP A 375 5.82 38.22 -15.36
CA ASP A 375 4.54 38.79 -14.94
C ASP A 375 4.68 39.70 -13.70
N LYS A 376 5.52 39.30 -12.72
CA LYS A 376 5.83 40.15 -11.55
C LYS A 376 6.60 41.42 -11.92
N ARG A 377 7.53 41.34 -12.87
CA ARG A 377 8.25 42.53 -13.39
C ARG A 377 7.33 43.49 -14.12
N VAL A 378 6.42 42.97 -14.94
CA VAL A 378 5.41 43.79 -15.63
C VAL A 378 4.48 44.46 -14.61
N ALA A 379 4.01 43.73 -13.60
CA ALA A 379 3.17 44.29 -12.54
C ALA A 379 3.89 45.39 -11.74
N GLN A 380 5.17 45.19 -11.40
CA GLN A 380 5.96 46.18 -10.67
C GLN A 380 6.25 47.44 -11.51
N ASN A 381 6.53 47.28 -12.80
CA ASN A 381 6.70 48.41 -13.71
C ASN A 381 5.39 49.18 -13.94
N ASN A 382 4.24 48.50 -13.93
CA ASN A 382 2.94 49.16 -14.02
C ASN A 382 2.63 49.97 -12.76
N ILE A 383 2.99 49.47 -11.57
CA ILE A 383 2.84 50.22 -10.31
C ILE A 383 3.78 51.44 -10.28
N GLU A 384 5.03 51.32 -10.74
CA GLU A 384 5.93 52.48 -10.89
C GLU A 384 5.45 53.46 -11.97
N GLY A 385 4.78 52.98 -13.02
CA GLY A 385 4.14 53.81 -14.04
C GLY A 385 2.95 54.61 -13.49
N GLU A 386 2.05 53.97 -12.75
CA GLU A 386 0.92 54.63 -12.10
C GLU A 386 1.35 55.61 -11.00
N LEU A 387 2.45 55.32 -10.28
CA LEU A 387 3.00 56.24 -9.28
C LEU A 387 3.64 57.48 -9.94
N ARG A 388 4.18 57.36 -11.15
CA ARG A 388 4.72 58.49 -11.93
C ARG A 388 3.62 59.38 -12.51
N ASP A 389 2.46 58.82 -12.83
CA ASP A 389 1.31 59.58 -13.35
C ASP A 389 0.57 60.40 -12.26
N LEU A 390 0.83 60.11 -10.98
CA LEU A 390 0.32 60.90 -9.84
C LEU A 390 1.24 62.06 -9.42
N THR A 391 2.43 62.20 -10.02
CA THR A 391 3.33 63.34 -9.82
C THR A 391 3.35 64.23 -11.06
N MET A 392 2.24 64.92 -11.32
CA MET A 392 2.23 66.07 -12.25
C MET A 392 2.91 67.28 -11.59
N THR A 393 4.17 67.55 -11.96
CA THR A 393 4.78 68.88 -11.78
C THR A 393 4.14 69.88 -12.76
N PRO A 394 3.78 71.11 -12.32
CA PRO A 394 3.14 72.10 -13.18
C PRO A 394 4.12 72.72 -14.19
N PRO A 395 3.63 73.23 -15.34
CA PRO A 395 4.49 73.74 -16.41
C PRO A 395 5.00 75.15 -16.09
N SER A 396 6.31 75.37 -16.14
CA SER A 396 6.90 76.72 -16.14
C SER A 396 7.26 77.16 -17.56
N ASN A 397 6.64 78.26 -17.99
CA ASN A 397 6.99 79.04 -19.18
C ASN A 397 8.45 79.53 -19.16
N GLY A 398 9.11 79.53 -20.32
CA GLY A 398 10.36 80.28 -20.50
C GLY A 398 11.11 80.03 -21.81
N HIS A 399 10.82 80.85 -22.82
CA HIS A 399 11.69 81.38 -23.88
C HIS A 399 12.54 80.44 -24.77
N GLY A 400 12.32 80.59 -26.09
CA GLY A 400 13.14 79.98 -27.14
C GLY A 400 14.38 80.78 -27.53
N ALA A 401 15.25 80.13 -28.30
CA ALA A 401 16.07 80.74 -29.35
C ALA A 401 16.72 79.65 -30.22
N LEU A 402 16.73 79.89 -31.52
CA LEU A 402 17.44 79.14 -32.56
C LEU A 402 18.97 79.37 -32.48
N SER A 403 19.80 78.39 -32.86
CA SER A 403 20.90 78.57 -33.84
C SER A 403 21.83 77.36 -34.01
N ALA A 404 21.87 76.86 -35.25
CA ALA A 404 23.00 76.50 -36.12
C ALA A 404 24.42 76.13 -35.57
N ARG A 405 24.95 75.04 -36.15
CA ARG A 405 26.30 74.82 -36.74
C ARG A 405 27.48 75.65 -36.20
N ASN A 406 28.56 74.99 -35.74
CA ASN A 406 29.72 74.63 -36.57
C ASN A 406 30.85 73.91 -35.80
N SER A 407 31.60 73.14 -36.58
CA SER A 407 32.86 72.44 -36.34
C SER A 407 34.02 73.28 -35.79
N SER A 408 34.92 72.68 -35.00
CA SER A 408 36.37 72.54 -35.32
C SER A 408 37.20 71.90 -34.18
N GLN A 409 38.04 70.94 -34.57
CA GLN A 409 39.24 70.41 -33.90
C GLN A 409 40.39 71.47 -33.92
N PRO A 410 41.63 71.30 -33.34
CA PRO A 410 42.40 70.04 -33.19
C PRO A 410 43.39 69.88 -31.97
N SER A 411 44.00 68.67 -31.90
CA SER A 411 45.36 68.31 -31.40
C SER A 411 45.69 68.47 -29.88
N THR A 412 46.39 67.58 -29.15
CA THR A 412 47.28 66.43 -29.46
C THR A 412 47.65 65.68 -28.16
N ALA A 413 48.06 64.40 -28.34
CA ALA A 413 49.04 63.62 -27.56
C ALA A 413 48.61 62.66 -26.41
N ASN A 414 48.58 61.38 -26.81
CA ASN A 414 49.31 60.22 -26.29
C ASN A 414 48.79 59.29 -25.17
N ASN A 415 48.94 58.00 -25.53
CA ASN A 415 49.00 56.73 -24.78
C ASN A 415 47.65 56.16 -24.30
N GLY A 416 47.25 54.93 -24.65
CA GLY A 416 47.88 53.86 -25.41
C GLY A 416 47.03 52.59 -25.24
N SER A 417 47.13 51.68 -26.21
CA SER A 417 46.51 50.33 -26.32
C SER A 417 44.99 50.21 -26.54
N ASN A 418 44.59 50.33 -27.83
CA ASN A 418 43.98 49.27 -28.68
C ASN A 418 43.43 47.99 -27.99
N SER A 419 42.33 47.34 -28.41
CA SER A 419 41.51 47.45 -29.62
C SER A 419 40.29 46.50 -29.55
N PHE A 420 39.11 47.01 -29.93
CA PHE A 420 38.03 46.44 -30.77
C PHE A 420 37.73 44.92 -30.75
N LYS A 421 36.51 44.52 -30.33
CA LYS A 421 35.23 44.34 -31.08
C LYS A 421 35.10 43.02 -31.87
N SER A 422 33.97 42.36 -31.57
CA SER A 422 32.96 41.85 -32.52
C SER A 422 33.12 40.46 -33.17
N SER A 423 32.20 39.59 -32.72
CA SER A 423 31.24 38.82 -33.53
C SER A 423 31.65 37.46 -34.14
N ALA A 424 30.70 36.54 -33.96
CA ALA A 424 30.27 35.51 -34.91
C ALA A 424 30.94 34.11 -34.87
N VAL A 425 30.08 33.13 -34.53
CA VAL A 425 30.02 31.70 -34.90
C VAL A 425 31.20 30.78 -34.57
N PRO A 426 30.97 29.63 -33.90
CA PRO A 426 31.84 28.47 -34.02
C PRO A 426 31.28 27.53 -35.10
N GLN A 427 31.89 27.56 -36.29
CA GLN A 427 31.94 26.41 -37.18
C GLN A 427 33.28 25.69 -36.97
N THR A 428 33.19 24.37 -37.07
CA THR A 428 34.17 23.33 -36.78
C THR A 428 35.54 23.54 -37.40
N SER A 429 36.59 23.12 -36.69
CA SER A 429 37.97 23.06 -37.16
C SER A 429 38.50 21.62 -37.16
N PRO A 430 39.55 21.33 -37.94
CA PRO A 430 39.67 20.13 -38.77
C PRO A 430 40.65 19.08 -38.24
N GLY A 431 40.41 17.79 -38.55
CA GLY A 431 41.48 16.76 -38.64
C GLY A 431 42.18 16.84 -40.01
N GLN A 432 43.41 16.40 -40.27
CA GLN A 432 44.33 15.41 -39.69
C GLN A 432 45.80 15.77 -40.13
N PRO A 433 46.85 14.95 -39.86
CA PRO A 433 47.20 13.83 -40.77
C PRO A 433 47.63 12.49 -40.13
N ARG A 434 47.54 11.45 -40.98
CA ARG A 434 47.64 9.97 -40.85
C ARG A 434 48.99 9.36 -40.42
N LYS A 435 48.96 8.11 -39.89
CA LYS A 435 49.36 6.79 -40.51
C LYS A 435 49.31 5.67 -39.45
N GLY A 436 48.84 4.41 -39.62
CA GLY A 436 48.21 3.59 -40.68
C GLY A 436 47.35 2.49 -39.98
N GLN A 437 46.76 1.44 -40.57
CA GLN A 437 46.78 0.85 -41.91
C GLN A 437 45.59 -0.16 -41.99
N ASN A 438 45.04 -0.35 -43.20
CA ASN A 438 44.14 -1.43 -43.67
C ASN A 438 42.66 -1.38 -43.21
N GLY A 439 41.64 -1.38 -44.08
CA GLY A 439 41.59 -1.46 -45.53
C GLY A 439 40.13 -1.49 -46.02
N SER A 440 39.91 -0.83 -47.15
CA SER A 440 38.80 -0.94 -48.12
C SER A 440 37.35 -0.80 -47.65
N ASN A 441 36.85 0.43 -47.75
CA ASN A 441 35.51 0.70 -48.29
C ASN A 441 35.62 0.83 -49.81
N THR A 442 34.62 0.35 -50.53
CA THR A 442 34.25 0.89 -51.84
C THR A 442 32.77 1.24 -51.79
N ILE A 443 32.50 2.53 -51.89
CA ILE A 443 31.21 3.15 -52.19
C ILE A 443 31.27 3.47 -53.69
N GLU A 444 30.18 3.25 -54.43
CA GLU A 444 29.83 4.18 -55.50
C GLU A 444 28.34 4.51 -55.44
N ASP A 445 28.10 5.82 -55.49
CA ASP A 445 26.83 6.53 -55.60
C ASP A 445 26.21 6.36 -57.01
N ILE A 446 24.94 6.73 -57.16
CA ILE A 446 24.51 7.88 -58.00
C ILE A 446 22.98 7.92 -58.13
N ASN A 447 22.45 9.12 -57.84
CA ASN A 447 21.19 9.73 -58.28
C ASN A 447 20.46 9.08 -59.47
N ASN A 448 19.12 8.97 -59.38
CA ASN A 448 18.23 9.83 -60.19
C ASN A 448 16.72 9.60 -59.93
N ASN A 449 16.00 10.72 -60.02
CA ASN A 449 14.55 10.88 -60.19
C ASN A 449 13.88 9.85 -61.12
N ARG A 450 12.67 9.38 -60.74
CA ARG A 450 11.43 9.35 -61.55
C ARG A 450 10.32 8.55 -60.84
N ASN A 451 9.17 9.19 -60.57
CA ASN A 451 7.85 8.53 -60.64
C ASN A 451 7.48 8.37 -62.15
N PRO A 452 6.55 7.50 -62.62
CA PRO A 452 5.37 6.95 -61.92
C PRO A 452 4.94 5.48 -62.29
N THR A 453 3.79 5.06 -61.73
CA THR A 453 2.77 4.09 -62.23
C THR A 453 2.94 2.55 -62.20
N SER A 454 1.95 1.94 -61.50
CA SER A 454 1.08 0.80 -61.89
C SER A 454 1.46 -0.67 -61.65
N HIS A 455 0.54 -1.35 -60.92
CA HIS A 455 0.11 -2.78 -60.93
C HIS A 455 1.19 -3.87 -60.63
N ALA A 456 0.95 -4.98 -59.93
CA ALA A 456 -0.25 -5.75 -59.61
C ALA A 456 -0.03 -6.69 -58.39
N ASN A 457 -1.15 -7.20 -57.89
CA ASN A 457 -1.36 -8.31 -56.94
C ASN A 457 -0.31 -9.44 -56.91
N ARG A 458 0.00 -9.93 -55.69
CA ARG A 458 -0.02 -11.37 -55.41
C ARG A 458 -0.19 -11.71 -53.92
N LYS A 459 -1.21 -12.53 -53.67
CA LYS A 459 -1.49 -13.29 -52.45
C LYS A 459 -0.28 -14.11 -52.01
N VAL A 460 -0.01 -14.16 -50.71
CA VAL A 460 0.82 -15.19 -50.08
C VAL A 460 -0.06 -16.02 -49.15
N VAL A 461 -0.06 -17.32 -49.41
CA VAL A 461 -0.65 -18.40 -48.64
C VAL A 461 0.33 -18.78 -47.53
N ILE A 462 -0.16 -18.94 -46.30
CA ILE A 462 0.60 -19.46 -45.17
C ILE A 462 0.30 -20.96 -45.07
N GLU A 463 1.35 -21.77 -45.22
CA GLU A 463 1.35 -23.20 -44.93
C GLU A 463 1.46 -23.44 -43.42
N SER A 464 0.62 -24.34 -42.92
CA SER A 464 0.64 -24.88 -41.55
C SER A 464 1.18 -26.31 -41.59
N ASN A 465 2.26 -26.58 -40.84
CA ASN A 465 2.72 -27.93 -40.53
C ASN A 465 2.34 -28.27 -39.08
N ASN A 466 1.59 -29.36 -38.91
CA ASN A 466 1.30 -30.04 -37.64
C ASN A 466 1.75 -31.51 -37.78
N SER A 467 2.39 -32.02 -36.74
CA SER A 467 2.73 -33.42 -36.43
C SER A 467 3.23 -33.42 -34.98
N ASP A 468 2.89 -34.28 -34.02
CA ASP A 468 2.07 -35.50 -33.96
C ASP A 468 1.59 -35.66 -32.50
N ASP A 469 0.49 -36.39 -32.33
CA ASP A 469 -0.14 -36.78 -31.06
C ASP A 469 -0.36 -38.31 -31.07
N GLU A 470 -0.06 -38.97 -29.95
CA GLU A 470 -0.34 -40.36 -29.57
C GLU A 470 -0.65 -40.29 -28.05
N SER A 471 -1.71 -40.83 -27.43
CA SER A 471 -2.52 -42.02 -27.74
C SER A 471 -3.74 -42.14 -26.78
N MET A 472 -4.84 -42.73 -27.31
CA MET A 472 -5.79 -43.72 -26.75
C MET A 472 -6.40 -43.54 -25.34
N GLN A 473 -7.72 -43.32 -25.19
CA GLN A 473 -8.86 -44.28 -25.09
C GLN A 473 -9.40 -44.39 -23.65
N ASP A 474 -10.66 -44.03 -23.43
CA ASP A 474 -11.71 -45.00 -23.10
C ASP A 474 -13.12 -44.40 -23.08
N THR A 475 -14.05 -45.21 -23.56
CA THR A 475 -15.48 -44.93 -23.76
C THR A 475 -16.34 -45.43 -22.60
N ASN A 476 -17.40 -44.71 -22.24
CA ASN A 476 -18.76 -45.24 -22.30
C ASN A 476 -19.82 -44.20 -21.90
N GLY A 477 -20.82 -44.06 -22.76
CA GLY A 477 -21.97 -43.18 -22.57
C GLY A 477 -23.15 -43.85 -21.89
N THR A 478 -24.10 -43.03 -21.45
CA THR A 478 -25.54 -43.31 -21.59
C THR A 478 -26.34 -42.02 -21.41
N SER A 479 -27.31 -41.84 -22.29
CA SER A 479 -28.29 -40.76 -22.33
C SER A 479 -29.29 -40.82 -21.17
N ASN A 480 -29.84 -39.66 -20.75
CA ASN A 480 -31.29 -39.43 -20.79
C ASN A 480 -31.72 -38.03 -20.27
N HIS A 481 -32.50 -37.36 -21.13
CA HIS A 481 -33.76 -36.66 -20.88
C HIS A 481 -34.02 -35.79 -19.62
N TYR A 482 -34.40 -34.53 -19.91
CA TYR A 482 -35.15 -33.58 -19.08
C TYR A 482 -36.51 -34.14 -18.60
N PRO A 483 -37.08 -33.61 -17.49
CA PRO A 483 -38.04 -32.51 -17.64
C PRO A 483 -37.99 -31.39 -16.57
N LYS A 484 -38.43 -30.20 -17.00
CA LYS A 484 -38.85 -29.06 -16.15
C LYS A 484 -40.11 -29.43 -15.36
N VAL A 485 -40.20 -29.00 -14.09
CA VAL A 485 -41.49 -28.76 -13.41
C VAL A 485 -41.43 -27.47 -12.58
N SER A 486 -42.51 -26.72 -12.70
CA SER A 486 -42.85 -25.41 -12.15
C SER A 486 -43.52 -25.44 -10.76
N ARG A 487 -43.41 -24.30 -10.06
CA ARG A 487 -44.35 -23.70 -9.07
C ARG A 487 -44.62 -24.45 -7.75
N LYS A 488 -44.41 -23.74 -6.63
CA LYS A 488 -45.52 -23.21 -5.79
C LYS A 488 -45.04 -22.18 -4.75
N LYS A 489 -45.80 -21.10 -4.67
CA LYS A 489 -45.90 -20.14 -3.56
C LYS A 489 -46.35 -20.88 -2.29
N ASN A 490 -45.93 -20.38 -1.13
CA ASN A 490 -46.74 -20.39 0.09
C ASN A 490 -46.45 -19.11 0.88
N ASP A 491 -47.46 -18.25 0.93
CA ASP A 491 -47.62 -17.20 1.91
C ASP A 491 -48.04 -17.84 3.24
N ILE A 492 -47.40 -17.47 4.36
CA ILE A 492 -48.03 -17.50 5.68
C ILE A 492 -47.70 -16.20 6.41
N SER A 493 -48.73 -15.39 6.56
CA SER A 493 -48.87 -14.31 7.53
C SER A 493 -48.96 -14.86 8.95
N SER A 494 -48.31 -14.20 9.92
CA SER A 494 -49.00 -13.84 11.17
C SER A 494 -48.18 -12.82 11.96
N ALA A 495 -48.87 -11.73 12.30
CA ALA A 495 -48.44 -10.71 13.23
C ALA A 495 -48.53 -11.23 14.67
N SER A 496 -47.65 -10.76 15.54
CA SER A 496 -48.05 -10.38 16.91
C SER A 496 -47.06 -9.38 17.49
N SER A 497 -47.64 -8.28 17.96
CA SER A 497 -47.01 -7.20 18.70
C SER A 497 -46.77 -7.60 20.15
N SER A 498 -45.67 -7.13 20.76
CA SER A 498 -45.69 -6.68 22.15
C SER A 498 -44.66 -5.56 22.36
N ARG A 499 -45.15 -4.46 22.94
CA ARG A 499 -44.41 -3.32 23.47
C ARG A 499 -43.88 -3.66 24.87
N MET A 500 -42.75 -3.07 25.26
CA MET A 500 -42.32 -2.62 26.60
C MET A 500 -40.78 -2.57 26.61
N GLU A 501 -40.05 -1.69 27.29
CA GLU A 501 -40.26 -0.40 27.95
C GLU A 501 -38.82 0.12 28.17
N ASP A 502 -38.64 1.44 28.16
CA ASP A 502 -37.37 2.10 28.43
C ASP A 502 -36.88 1.83 29.86
N ASN A 503 -35.58 1.56 30.03
CA ASN A 503 -34.85 1.89 31.25
C ASN A 503 -33.33 1.88 31.01
N GLU A 504 -32.72 3.06 31.03
CA GLU A 504 -31.29 3.23 31.30
C GLU A 504 -30.97 2.80 32.75
N PRO A 505 -29.72 2.37 33.00
CA PRO A 505 -29.02 3.00 34.11
C PRO A 505 -27.59 3.43 33.79
N SER A 506 -27.26 4.53 34.46
CA SER A 506 -26.00 5.24 34.58
C SER A 506 -24.76 4.40 34.91
N ALA A 507 -23.62 4.90 34.43
CA ALA A 507 -22.26 4.46 34.69
C ALA A 507 -21.89 4.37 36.18
N THR A 508 -21.20 3.29 36.57
CA THR A 508 -19.94 3.27 37.35
C THR A 508 -19.52 1.82 37.67
N ASN A 509 -18.22 1.53 37.53
CA ASN A 509 -17.49 0.31 37.97
C ASN A 509 -17.72 -1.02 37.23
N ILE A 510 -17.17 -1.18 36.02
CA ILE A 510 -16.88 -2.51 35.42
C ILE A 510 -15.57 -2.45 34.63
N ASN A 511 -14.40 -2.39 35.29
CA ASN A 511 -13.11 -2.50 34.58
C ASN A 511 -12.22 -3.66 35.06
N ASN A 512 -12.63 -4.47 36.05
CA ASN A 512 -11.78 -5.56 36.56
C ASN A 512 -12.37 -6.97 36.39
N ALA A 513 -13.60 -7.10 35.90
CA ALA A 513 -14.26 -8.41 35.74
C ALA A 513 -14.26 -8.93 34.29
N ALA A 514 -14.11 -8.04 33.30
CA ALA A 514 -14.16 -8.40 31.89
C ALA A 514 -12.89 -9.14 31.45
N ASP A 515 -11.71 -8.72 31.95
CA ASP A 515 -10.41 -9.31 31.61
C ASP A 515 -10.30 -10.78 32.05
N ASP A 516 -10.85 -11.12 33.22
CA ASP A 516 -10.82 -12.50 33.76
C ASP A 516 -11.73 -13.46 32.98
N THR A 517 -12.81 -12.95 32.38
CA THR A 517 -13.70 -13.74 31.50
C THR A 517 -13.09 -14.03 30.14
N ILE A 518 -12.30 -13.09 29.60
CA ILE A 518 -11.61 -13.23 28.31
C ILE A 518 -10.48 -14.27 28.42
N LEU A 519 -9.71 -14.23 29.52
CA LEU A 519 -8.64 -15.19 29.83
C LEU A 519 -9.11 -16.65 29.87
N ARG A 520 -10.36 -16.90 30.25
CA ARG A 520 -10.90 -18.27 30.30
C ARG A 520 -11.41 -18.81 28.96
N GLN A 521 -11.67 -17.94 27.98
CA GLN A 521 -12.19 -18.35 26.66
C GLN A 521 -11.09 -18.60 25.62
N LEU A 522 -9.86 -18.14 25.86
CA LEU A 522 -8.74 -18.19 24.91
C LEU A 522 -7.78 -19.37 25.12
N LEU A 523 -7.93 -20.14 26.20
CA LEU A 523 -7.08 -21.30 26.46
C LEU A 523 -7.55 -22.54 25.64
N PRO A 524 -6.65 -23.29 24.98
CA PRO A 524 -6.99 -24.55 24.35
C PRO A 524 -7.50 -25.55 25.40
N LYS A 525 -8.59 -26.27 25.07
CA LYS A 525 -9.37 -27.15 25.98
C LYS A 525 -8.66 -28.45 26.42
N ASN A 526 -7.34 -28.52 26.42
CA ASN A 526 -6.59 -29.69 26.87
C ASN A 526 -6.04 -29.55 28.30
N ARG A 527 -6.88 -29.07 29.23
CA ARG A 527 -6.67 -29.26 30.68
C ARG A 527 -7.76 -30.15 31.23
N ARG A 528 -7.52 -31.46 31.28
CA ARG A 528 -8.30 -32.38 32.14
C ARG A 528 -7.98 -32.04 33.59
N VAL A 529 -8.83 -31.24 34.22
CA VAL A 529 -8.85 -31.05 35.66
C VAL A 529 -9.46 -32.30 36.29
N THR A 530 -8.67 -33.01 37.09
CA THR A 530 -9.13 -34.02 38.03
C THR A 530 -10.07 -33.35 39.04
N SER A 531 -11.37 -33.62 38.89
CA SER A 531 -12.41 -33.17 39.83
C SER A 531 -12.24 -33.89 41.17
N GLY A 532 -11.72 -33.16 42.16
CA GLY A 532 -11.77 -33.54 43.57
C GLY A 532 -12.77 -32.69 44.32
N ARG A 533 -14.00 -33.20 44.54
CA ARG A 533 -14.75 -32.98 45.78
C ARG A 533 -16.00 -33.86 45.91
N ARG A 534 -16.06 -34.65 46.98
CA ARG A 534 -17.33 -34.93 47.67
C ARG A 534 -17.14 -34.65 49.15
N THR A 535 -17.60 -33.47 49.57
CA THR A 535 -17.95 -33.17 50.96
C THR A 535 -19.30 -33.81 51.25
N THR A 536 -19.35 -34.72 52.22
CA THR A 536 -20.61 -35.10 52.88
C THR A 536 -20.48 -34.84 54.38
N SER A 537 -21.61 -34.39 54.90
CA SER A 537 -21.96 -33.94 56.25
C SER A 537 -21.66 -34.92 57.38
N ALA A 538 -21.26 -34.38 58.55
CA ALA A 538 -21.71 -34.91 59.84
C ALA A 538 -21.60 -33.82 60.93
N ALA A 539 -22.77 -33.46 61.48
CA ALA A 539 -22.89 -32.77 62.76
C ALA A 539 -22.87 -33.82 63.89
N GLY A 540 -22.32 -33.47 65.05
CA GLY A 540 -22.61 -34.18 66.31
C GLY A 540 -21.42 -34.45 67.23
N GLY A 541 -21.24 -33.57 68.22
CA GLY A 541 -21.28 -33.99 69.62
C GLY A 541 -20.01 -34.54 70.31
N ILE A 542 -19.50 -33.71 71.24
CA ILE A 542 -19.22 -34.04 72.65
C ILE A 542 -17.93 -34.81 73.04
N ARG A 543 -17.18 -34.12 73.91
CA ARG A 543 -16.32 -34.52 75.07
C ARG A 543 -14.81 -34.77 74.90
N LYS A 544 -14.12 -33.95 75.71
CA LYS A 544 -12.78 -34.05 76.33
C LYS A 544 -12.34 -35.50 76.64
N ILE A 545 -11.03 -35.75 76.60
CA ILE A 545 -10.16 -36.11 77.75
C ILE A 545 -8.69 -36.21 77.27
N SER A 546 -7.81 -35.89 78.22
CA SER A 546 -6.34 -35.77 78.29
C SER A 546 -5.45 -36.95 77.89
N GLY A 547 -4.15 -36.67 77.67
CA GLY A 547 -3.01 -37.57 77.95
C GLY A 547 -1.92 -37.52 76.87
N SER A 548 -0.90 -36.68 77.00
CA SER A 548 0.45 -36.98 77.52
C SER A 548 1.25 -38.13 76.86
N ILE A 549 2.33 -37.73 76.18
CA ILE A 549 3.74 -38.13 76.38
C ILE A 549 4.32 -39.40 75.69
N LYS A 550 5.52 -39.16 75.11
CA LYS A 550 6.66 -40.04 74.75
C LYS A 550 6.46 -40.92 73.50
N LYS A 551 7.41 -41.01 72.57
CA LYS A 551 8.88 -40.83 72.66
C LYS A 551 9.42 -40.44 71.29
#